data_AF-A0A505ILU2-F1
#
_entry.id   AF-A0A505ILU2-F1
#
_cell.length_a   1.000
_cell.length_b   1.000
_cell.length_c   1.000
_cell.angle_alpha   90.00
_cell.angle_beta   90.00
_cell.angle_gamma   90.00
#
_symmetry.space_group_name_H-M   'P 1'
#
loop_
_entity.id
_entity.type
_entity.pdbx_description
1 polymer ?
#
loop_
_entity_poly.entity_id
_entity_poly.type
_entity_poly.pdbx_seq_one_letter_code
_entity_poly.pdbx_strand_id
1 'polypeptide(L)'
;MTPNWSKLWTFIANPKDPSSSSPSPYTLRRIIKSLSLLTVFSIFLYALYIHFQPSIIPQTPDLPDPDLPPSPEDSYKSIYGYPPTNPTIPPLHIHDPSILYDLPTNTYYAYGSGPHIPIHSAPTLQGPWTKVGTVLDADSILPKGDRKAPWAPTALVHDGTFYVFYATSHSGCRDSAIGVATSTSPGPGGWEDHGAIAISGRGERGKEYPFDRANAID
;
A
#
# COMPACT_ATOMS: atom_id res chain seq x y z
N MET A 1 4.41 -16.83 -55.02
CA MET A 1 5.72 -16.23 -55.35
C MET A 1 6.68 -16.56 -54.21
N THR A 2 7.52 -17.57 -54.39
CA THR A 2 8.51 -17.99 -53.39
C THR A 2 9.85 -17.29 -53.67
N PRO A 3 10.52 -16.68 -52.67
CA PRO A 3 11.83 -16.10 -52.91
C PRO A 3 12.88 -17.20 -53.11
N ASN A 4 13.71 -17.03 -54.13
CA ASN A 4 14.75 -17.97 -54.55
C ASN A 4 16.01 -17.78 -53.68
N TRP A 5 16.28 -18.75 -52.81
CA TRP A 5 17.36 -18.75 -51.80
C TRP A 5 18.76 -19.06 -52.35
N SER A 6 18.94 -19.17 -53.67
CA SER A 6 20.24 -19.56 -54.28
C SER A 6 21.27 -18.42 -54.43
N LYS A 7 20.96 -17.18 -54.04
CA LYS A 7 21.89 -16.03 -54.16
C LYS A 7 22.57 -15.60 -52.86
N LEU A 8 22.43 -16.34 -51.77
CA LEU A 8 22.99 -15.98 -50.46
C LEU A 8 24.33 -16.63 -50.11
N TRP A 9 24.93 -17.41 -51.02
CA TRP A 9 26.19 -18.15 -50.78
C TRP A 9 27.31 -17.84 -51.78
N THR A 10 27.45 -16.59 -52.22
CA THR A 10 28.59 -16.17 -53.07
C THR A 10 29.34 -14.96 -52.53
N PHE A 11 29.56 -14.90 -51.22
CA PHE A 11 30.56 -14.00 -50.62
C PHE A 11 31.36 -14.67 -49.49
N ILE A 12 31.79 -15.91 -49.69
CA ILE A 12 32.91 -16.48 -48.94
C ILE A 12 33.98 -16.86 -49.96
N ALA A 13 35.18 -16.30 -49.74
CA ALA A 13 36.43 -16.48 -50.48
C ALA A 13 36.58 -15.73 -51.82
N ASN A 14 37.01 -14.47 -51.72
CA ASN A 14 37.99 -13.94 -52.68
C ASN A 14 39.04 -13.11 -51.90
N PRO A 15 40.30 -13.56 -51.75
CA PRO A 15 41.32 -12.84 -51.02
C PRO A 15 42.10 -11.97 -51.99
N LYS A 16 41.66 -10.73 -52.23
CA LYS A 16 42.45 -9.69 -52.89
C LYS A 16 41.76 -8.33 -52.76
N ASP A 17 41.94 -7.71 -51.60
CA ASP A 17 41.98 -6.25 -51.48
C ASP A 17 42.74 -5.88 -50.20
N PRO A 18 43.95 -5.30 -50.28
CA PRO A 18 44.70 -4.86 -49.12
C PRO A 18 44.29 -3.43 -48.77
N SER A 19 43.09 -3.23 -48.23
CA SER A 19 42.73 -1.95 -47.61
C SER A 19 41.60 -2.00 -46.56
N SER A 20 41.45 -3.10 -45.81
CA SER A 20 40.66 -3.01 -44.56
C SER A 20 41.56 -2.56 -43.42
N SER A 21 41.67 -1.25 -43.20
CA SER A 21 42.25 -0.74 -41.96
C SER A 21 41.35 -1.15 -40.79
N SER A 22 41.87 -2.01 -39.92
CA SER A 22 41.16 -2.37 -38.68
C SER A 22 40.89 -1.09 -37.87
N PRO A 23 39.68 -0.90 -37.32
CA PRO A 23 39.37 0.31 -36.57
C PRO A 23 40.35 0.43 -35.39
N SER A 24 40.83 1.65 -35.14
CA SER A 24 41.74 1.89 -34.03
C SER A 24 41.14 1.36 -32.71
N PRO A 25 41.95 0.94 -31.73
CA PRO A 25 41.47 0.47 -30.44
C PRO A 25 40.53 1.48 -29.74
N TYR A 26 40.73 2.77 -30.01
CA TYR A 26 39.87 3.85 -29.54
C TYR A 26 38.49 3.84 -30.22
N THR A 27 38.46 3.70 -31.55
CA THR A 27 37.23 3.60 -32.34
C THR A 27 36.43 2.34 -31.95
N LEU A 28 37.11 1.21 -31.77
CA LEU A 28 36.48 -0.05 -31.37
C LEU A 28 35.85 0.03 -29.97
N ARG A 29 36.55 0.64 -29.00
CA ARG A 29 36.00 0.88 -27.65
C ARG A 29 34.79 1.80 -27.67
N ARG A 30 34.79 2.82 -28.53
CA ARG A 30 33.67 3.75 -28.69
C ARG A 30 32.45 3.06 -29.30
N ILE A 31 32.65 2.18 -30.29
CA ILE A 31 31.60 1.36 -30.90
C ILE A 31 31.00 0.39 -29.87
N ILE A 32 31.83 -0.33 -29.10
CA ILE A 32 31.35 -1.25 -28.07
C ILE A 32 30.53 -0.51 -26.99
N LYS A 33 30.98 0.67 -26.56
CA LYS A 33 30.22 1.51 -25.62
C LYS A 33 28.88 1.97 -26.19
N SER A 34 28.82 2.37 -27.46
CA SER A 34 27.55 2.79 -28.08
C SER A 34 26.57 1.64 -28.26
N LEU A 35 27.04 0.44 -28.61
CA LEU A 35 26.19 -0.75 -28.70
C LEU A 35 25.67 -1.18 -27.32
N SER A 36 26.51 -1.09 -26.29
CA SER A 36 26.10 -1.39 -24.91
C SER A 36 25.05 -0.39 -24.41
N LEU A 37 25.22 0.91 -24.68
CA LEU A 37 24.24 1.94 -24.33
C LEU A 37 22.90 1.70 -25.04
N LEU A 38 22.94 1.37 -26.34
CA LEU A 38 21.73 1.11 -27.12
C LEU A 38 20.97 -0.10 -26.59
N THR A 39 21.69 -1.14 -26.15
CA THR A 39 21.10 -2.35 -25.60
C THR A 39 20.41 -2.07 -24.26
N VAL A 40 21.07 -1.33 -23.37
CA VAL A 40 20.47 -0.90 -22.08
C VAL A 40 19.25 0.00 -22.32
N PHE A 41 19.32 0.91 -23.28
CA PHE A 41 18.19 1.78 -23.63
C PHE A 41 17.01 0.99 -24.21
N SER A 42 17.26 0.00 -25.07
CA SER A 42 16.22 -0.90 -25.59
C SER A 42 15.57 -1.74 -24.50
N ILE A 43 16.35 -2.26 -23.54
CA ILE A 43 15.82 -3.02 -22.39
C ILE A 43 14.96 -2.10 -21.51
N PHE A 44 15.40 -0.87 -21.26
CA PHE A 44 14.64 0.11 -20.47
C PHE A 44 13.32 0.49 -21.16
N LEU A 45 13.32 0.74 -22.46
CA LEU A 45 12.10 1.01 -23.23
C LEU A 45 11.15 -0.20 -23.23
N TYR A 46 11.69 -1.42 -23.31
CA TYR A 46 10.87 -2.63 -23.23
C TYR A 46 10.25 -2.82 -21.84
N ALA A 47 11.00 -2.55 -20.77
CA ALA A 47 10.47 -2.59 -19.41
C ALA A 47 9.36 -1.56 -19.19
N LEU A 48 9.54 -0.34 -19.72
CA LEU A 48 8.52 0.70 -19.69
C LEU A 48 7.28 0.27 -20.49
N TYR A 49 7.45 -0.32 -21.67
CA TYR A 49 6.36 -0.82 -22.49
C TYR A 49 5.51 -1.88 -21.76
N ILE A 50 6.15 -2.82 -21.05
CA ILE A 50 5.44 -3.84 -20.25
C ILE A 50 4.74 -3.21 -19.03
N HIS A 51 5.36 -2.23 -18.38
CA HIS A 51 4.79 -1.59 -17.19
C HIS A 51 3.60 -0.68 -17.51
N PHE A 52 3.48 -0.19 -18.75
CA PHE A 52 2.41 0.71 -19.18
C PHE A 52 1.44 0.07 -20.20
N GLN A 53 1.44 -1.26 -20.36
CA GLN A 53 0.33 -1.89 -21.09
C GLN A 53 -0.98 -1.68 -20.31
N PRO A 54 -2.03 -1.10 -20.92
CA PRO A 54 -3.36 -1.12 -20.31
C PRO A 54 -3.84 -2.57 -20.24
N SER A 55 -4.27 -2.99 -19.06
CA SER A 55 -4.86 -4.31 -18.83
C SER A 55 -6.02 -4.52 -19.80
N ILE A 56 -5.91 -5.49 -20.71
CA ILE A 56 -7.07 -5.98 -21.47
C ILE A 56 -7.93 -6.72 -20.44
N ILE A 57 -9.00 -6.06 -19.99
CA ILE A 57 -10.02 -6.66 -19.16
C ILE A 57 -10.69 -7.76 -20.01
N PRO A 58 -10.68 -9.04 -19.62
CA PRO A 58 -11.47 -10.05 -20.30
C PRO A 58 -12.95 -9.66 -20.20
N GLN A 59 -13.65 -9.61 -21.32
CA GLN A 59 -15.09 -9.42 -21.29
C GLN A 59 -15.73 -10.61 -20.54
N THR A 60 -16.57 -10.29 -19.57
CA THR A 60 -17.41 -11.24 -18.83
C THR A 60 -18.27 -12.05 -19.80
N PRO A 61 -18.50 -13.36 -19.57
CA PRO A 61 -19.42 -14.14 -20.42
C PRO A 61 -20.84 -13.59 -20.32
N ASP A 62 -21.54 -13.54 -21.46
CA ASP A 62 -22.93 -13.10 -21.54
C ASP A 62 -23.84 -13.92 -20.61
N LEU A 63 -24.60 -13.22 -19.78
CA LEU A 63 -25.62 -13.81 -18.91
C LEU A 63 -26.89 -14.13 -19.74
N PRO A 64 -27.60 -15.24 -19.46
CA PRO A 64 -28.89 -15.52 -20.09
C PRO A 64 -29.98 -14.53 -19.64
N ASP A 65 -30.89 -14.22 -20.57
CA ASP A 65 -31.99 -13.24 -20.52
C ASP A 65 -32.93 -13.43 -19.29
N PRO A 66 -33.46 -12.36 -18.66
CA PRO A 66 -34.22 -12.46 -17.43
C PRO A 66 -35.72 -12.60 -17.72
N ASP A 67 -36.22 -13.83 -17.80
CA ASP A 67 -37.64 -14.08 -17.60
C ASP A 67 -37.92 -14.25 -16.10
N LEU A 68 -38.48 -13.18 -15.53
CA LEU A 68 -39.10 -12.97 -14.20
C LEU A 68 -38.32 -11.99 -13.30
N PRO A 69 -38.96 -10.88 -12.85
CA PRO A 69 -38.34 -10.00 -11.88
C PRO A 69 -38.17 -10.74 -10.54
N PRO A 70 -36.97 -10.76 -9.95
CA PRO A 70 -36.76 -11.40 -8.66
C PRO A 70 -37.56 -10.66 -7.57
N SER A 71 -38.14 -11.43 -6.65
CA SER A 71 -38.73 -10.92 -5.42
C SER A 71 -37.72 -10.03 -4.68
N PRO A 72 -38.12 -8.94 -3.99
CA PRO A 72 -37.19 -8.03 -3.30
C PRO A 72 -36.22 -8.75 -2.34
N GLU A 73 -36.62 -9.90 -1.81
CA GLU A 73 -35.82 -10.71 -0.88
C GLU A 73 -34.70 -11.52 -1.55
N ASP A 74 -34.76 -11.74 -2.87
CA ASP A 74 -33.76 -12.53 -3.61
C ASP A 74 -32.55 -11.69 -4.09
N SER A 75 -32.60 -10.37 -3.95
CA SER A 75 -31.58 -9.43 -4.47
C SER A 75 -30.26 -9.41 -3.70
N TYR A 76 -30.14 -10.15 -2.59
CA TYR A 76 -28.94 -10.15 -1.73
C TYR A 76 -28.07 -11.41 -1.81
N LYS A 77 -28.44 -12.39 -2.65
CA LYS A 77 -27.66 -13.61 -2.77
C LYS A 77 -26.54 -13.39 -3.78
N SER A 78 -25.33 -13.06 -3.31
CA SER A 78 -24.19 -13.02 -4.22
C SER A 78 -23.99 -14.39 -4.86
N ILE A 79 -23.61 -14.39 -6.13
CA ILE A 79 -23.33 -15.60 -6.91
C ILE A 79 -22.15 -16.42 -6.33
N TYR A 80 -21.43 -15.86 -5.35
CA TYR A 80 -20.28 -16.46 -4.67
C TYR A 80 -20.53 -16.84 -3.20
N GLY A 81 -21.75 -16.66 -2.67
CA GLY A 81 -22.09 -17.04 -1.30
C GLY A 81 -21.55 -16.12 -0.19
N TYR A 82 -20.95 -14.98 -0.55
CA TYR A 82 -20.51 -13.93 0.40
C TYR A 82 -21.37 -12.68 0.29
N PRO A 83 -21.62 -11.92 1.37
CA PRO A 83 -22.27 -10.63 1.22
C PRO A 83 -21.48 -9.73 0.25
N PRO A 84 -22.14 -8.92 -0.60
CA PRO A 84 -21.44 -7.97 -1.45
C PRO A 84 -20.60 -7.01 -0.60
N THR A 85 -19.48 -6.53 -1.15
CA THR A 85 -18.71 -5.47 -0.49
C THR A 85 -19.59 -4.25 -0.31
N ASN A 86 -19.52 -3.63 0.86
CA ASN A 86 -20.34 -2.48 1.20
C ASN A 86 -19.47 -1.22 1.21
N PRO A 87 -19.35 -0.50 0.09
CA PRO A 87 -18.48 0.66 0.00
C PRO A 87 -19.02 1.80 0.86
N THR A 88 -18.11 2.61 1.40
CA THR A 88 -18.48 3.89 2.01
C THR A 88 -18.90 4.88 0.93
N ILE A 89 -19.94 5.67 1.20
CA ILE A 89 -20.49 6.69 0.29
C ILE A 89 -20.60 8.02 1.07
N PRO A 90 -19.82 9.05 0.71
CA PRO A 90 -18.71 9.04 -0.26
C PRO A 90 -17.53 8.16 0.21
N PRO A 91 -16.56 7.85 -0.68
CA PRO A 91 -15.38 7.07 -0.31
C PRO A 91 -14.59 7.69 0.85
N LEU A 92 -14.42 6.93 1.94
CA LEU A 92 -13.54 7.26 3.04
C LEU A 92 -12.10 6.90 2.67
N HIS A 93 -11.22 7.91 2.68
CA HIS A 93 -9.78 7.71 2.47
C HIS A 93 -9.10 7.63 3.84
N ILE A 94 -8.81 6.41 4.29
CA ILE A 94 -8.21 6.13 5.59
C ILE A 94 -7.19 5.00 5.45
N HIS A 95 -6.08 5.10 6.17
CA HIS A 95 -5.08 4.04 6.26
C HIS A 95 -5.18 3.33 7.60
N ASP A 96 -5.03 2.02 7.58
CA ASP A 96 -5.02 1.12 8.75
C ASP A 96 -6.16 1.41 9.74
N PRO A 97 -7.43 1.37 9.30
CA PRO A 97 -8.55 1.81 10.13
C PRO A 97 -8.84 0.83 11.27
N SER A 98 -9.14 1.38 12.44
CA SER A 98 -9.88 0.69 13.49
C SER A 98 -11.20 1.39 13.74
N ILE A 99 -12.29 0.64 13.90
CA ILE A 99 -13.65 1.17 14.02
C ILE A 99 -14.24 0.78 15.38
N LEU A 100 -14.90 1.75 16.02
CA LEU A 100 -15.70 1.54 17.21
C LEU A 100 -17.13 2.04 16.94
N TYR A 101 -18.12 1.36 17.51
CA TYR A 101 -19.51 1.83 17.51
C TYR A 101 -19.93 2.19 18.93
N ASP A 102 -20.33 3.44 19.11
CA ASP A 102 -20.75 3.98 20.40
C ASP A 102 -22.27 3.89 20.55
N LEU A 103 -22.72 2.97 21.43
CA LEU A 103 -24.14 2.71 21.66
C LEU A 103 -24.92 3.93 22.22
N PRO A 104 -24.40 4.70 23.20
CA PRO A 104 -25.10 5.87 23.74
C PRO A 104 -25.40 6.96 22.71
N THR A 105 -24.49 7.18 21.75
CA THR A 105 -24.65 8.22 20.72
C THR A 105 -25.09 7.67 19.36
N ASN A 106 -25.23 6.35 19.21
CA ASN A 106 -25.53 5.68 17.95
C ASN A 106 -24.60 6.11 16.80
N THR A 107 -23.30 6.20 17.08
CA THR A 107 -22.31 6.76 16.16
C THR A 107 -21.13 5.81 15.96
N TYR A 108 -20.70 5.63 14.71
CA TYR A 108 -19.45 4.96 14.37
C TYR A 108 -18.29 5.95 14.42
N TYR A 109 -17.15 5.51 14.95
CA TYR A 109 -15.89 6.22 14.95
C TYR A 109 -14.83 5.37 14.26
N ALA A 110 -14.02 5.97 13.40
CA ALA A 110 -12.89 5.32 12.73
C ALA A 110 -11.61 6.10 13.02
N TYR A 111 -10.59 5.40 13.45
CA TYR A 111 -9.25 5.91 13.75
C TYR A 111 -8.31 5.40 12.68
N GLY A 112 -7.44 6.25 12.13
CA GLY A 112 -6.51 5.84 11.08
C GLY A 112 -5.09 6.33 11.31
N SER A 113 -4.16 5.77 10.54
CA SER A 113 -2.79 6.25 10.44
C SER A 113 -2.74 7.69 9.93
N GLY A 114 -1.89 8.53 10.53
CA GLY A 114 -1.68 9.90 10.08
C GLY A 114 -1.44 10.89 11.22
N PRO A 115 -1.34 12.20 10.89
CA PRO A 115 -1.05 13.25 11.87
C PRO A 115 -1.99 13.18 13.08
N HIS A 116 -1.39 12.96 14.25
CA HIS A 116 -2.05 12.87 15.55
C HIS A 116 -3.19 11.83 15.64
N ILE A 117 -3.22 10.85 14.74
CA ILE A 117 -4.24 9.79 14.63
C ILE A 117 -5.62 10.40 14.32
N PRO A 118 -5.97 10.64 13.04
CA PRO A 118 -7.25 11.23 12.66
C PRO A 118 -8.46 10.38 13.08
N ILE A 119 -9.48 11.05 13.61
CA ILE A 119 -10.79 10.49 13.95
C ILE A 119 -11.81 10.89 12.90
N HIS A 120 -12.52 9.91 12.35
CA HIS A 120 -13.69 10.11 11.50
C HIS A 120 -14.93 9.56 12.20
N SER A 121 -16.11 10.13 11.94
CA SER A 121 -17.37 9.60 12.45
C SER A 121 -18.42 9.44 11.35
N ALA A 122 -19.36 8.51 11.56
CA ALA A 122 -20.48 8.28 10.67
C ALA A 122 -21.72 7.75 11.42
N PRO A 123 -22.94 8.01 10.91
CA PRO A 123 -24.15 7.42 11.47
C PRO A 123 -24.32 5.94 11.09
N THR A 124 -23.66 5.48 10.02
CA THR A 124 -23.70 4.10 9.52
C THR A 124 -22.31 3.67 9.05
N LEU A 125 -22.06 2.36 8.92
CA LEU A 125 -20.82 1.87 8.29
C LEU A 125 -20.65 2.35 6.85
N GLN A 126 -21.75 2.66 6.15
CA GLN A 126 -21.74 3.20 4.78
C GLN A 126 -21.34 4.68 4.77
N GLY A 127 -21.35 5.36 5.91
CA GLY A 127 -21.10 6.79 5.98
C GLY A 127 -22.39 7.63 6.09
N PRO A 128 -22.34 8.91 5.69
CA PRO A 128 -21.12 9.61 5.27
C PRO A 128 -20.11 9.71 6.42
N TRP A 129 -18.84 9.42 6.12
CA TRP A 129 -17.75 9.55 7.09
C TRP A 129 -17.17 10.96 7.06
N THR A 130 -17.09 11.61 8.21
CA THR A 130 -16.56 12.98 8.35
C THR A 130 -15.39 13.00 9.31
N LYS A 131 -14.28 13.66 8.96
CA LYS A 131 -13.18 13.88 9.90
C LYS A 131 -13.64 14.84 10.99
N VAL A 132 -13.63 14.38 12.24
CA VAL A 132 -14.10 15.15 13.40
C VAL A 132 -12.98 15.65 14.30
N GLY A 133 -11.76 15.09 14.18
CA GLY A 133 -10.60 15.56 14.93
C GLY A 133 -9.45 14.55 14.90
N THR A 134 -8.72 14.49 16.00
CA THR A 134 -7.57 13.61 16.22
C THR A 134 -7.61 13.04 17.64
N VAL A 135 -6.95 11.91 17.85
CA VAL A 135 -6.80 11.30 19.19
C VAL A 135 -5.83 12.13 20.01
N LEU A 136 -4.67 12.48 19.46
CA LEU A 136 -3.66 13.24 20.19
C LEU A 136 -3.83 14.74 19.91
N ASP A 137 -3.67 15.57 20.94
CA ASP A 137 -3.65 17.04 20.82
C ASP A 137 -2.26 17.59 20.46
N ALA A 138 -1.24 16.74 20.56
CA ALA A 138 0.16 17.05 20.27
C ALA A 138 0.87 15.82 19.69
N ASP A 139 2.14 15.97 19.34
CA ASP A 139 2.97 14.83 18.96
C ASP A 139 3.03 13.83 20.12
N SER A 140 2.91 12.54 19.78
CA SER A 140 2.97 11.43 20.73
C SER A 140 4.17 11.56 21.69
N ILE A 141 4.04 11.12 22.94
CA ILE A 141 5.15 11.13 23.90
C ILE A 141 6.08 9.91 23.77
N LEU A 142 5.87 9.05 22.78
CA LEU A 142 6.72 7.89 22.53
C LEU A 142 8.18 8.30 22.26
N PRO A 143 9.15 7.48 22.68
CA PRO A 143 10.55 7.88 22.68
C PRO A 143 11.22 7.82 21.29
N LYS A 144 10.52 7.38 20.24
CA LYS A 144 11.10 7.12 18.92
C LYS A 144 10.05 7.10 17.81
N GLY A 145 10.51 6.95 16.56
CA GLY A 145 9.67 6.93 15.37
C GLY A 145 9.09 8.30 15.02
N ASP A 146 8.22 8.33 14.02
CA ASP A 146 7.43 9.52 13.70
C ASP A 146 6.34 9.73 14.76
N ARG A 147 6.61 10.62 15.71
CA ARG A 147 5.70 10.99 16.80
C ARG A 147 4.54 11.87 16.32
N LYS A 148 4.70 12.55 15.18
CA LYS A 148 3.70 13.46 14.62
C LYS A 148 2.64 12.69 13.87
N ALA A 149 3.00 11.63 13.16
CA ALA A 149 2.07 10.79 12.41
C ALA A 149 2.17 9.32 12.84
N PRO A 150 1.53 8.93 13.96
CA PRO A 150 1.48 7.53 14.39
C PRO A 150 0.65 6.64 13.46
N TRP A 151 0.93 5.34 13.48
CA TRP A 151 0.40 4.35 12.53
C TRP A 151 -0.46 3.29 13.23
N ALA A 152 -1.30 2.65 12.42
CA ALA A 152 -2.09 1.45 12.73
C ALA A 152 -2.80 1.50 14.09
N PRO A 153 -3.67 2.51 14.33
CA PRO A 153 -4.38 2.60 15.59
C PRO A 153 -5.32 1.39 15.77
N THR A 154 -5.43 0.91 17.00
CA THR A 154 -6.41 -0.10 17.42
C THR A 154 -7.24 0.45 18.56
N ALA A 155 -8.53 0.64 18.32
CA ALA A 155 -9.47 1.18 19.28
C ALA A 155 -10.28 0.07 19.95
N LEU A 156 -10.49 0.18 21.26
CA LEU A 156 -11.41 -0.66 22.02
C LEU A 156 -11.98 0.12 23.22
N VAL A 157 -13.08 -0.39 23.77
CA VAL A 157 -13.66 0.13 25.00
C VAL A 157 -13.64 -0.97 26.06
N HIS A 158 -13.23 -0.61 27.28
CA HIS A 158 -13.24 -1.50 28.44
C HIS A 158 -13.62 -0.69 29.67
N ASP A 159 -14.65 -1.15 30.40
CA ASP A 159 -15.16 -0.52 31.62
C ASP A 159 -15.40 0.99 31.49
N GLY A 160 -16.01 1.41 30.36
CA GLY A 160 -16.35 2.80 30.07
C GLY A 160 -15.16 3.69 29.69
N THR A 161 -13.95 3.13 29.60
CA THR A 161 -12.75 3.82 29.12
C THR A 161 -12.46 3.40 27.67
N PHE A 162 -12.25 4.38 26.81
CA PHE A 162 -11.81 4.17 25.44
C PHE A 162 -10.29 4.12 25.40
N TYR A 163 -9.74 3.15 24.68
CA TYR A 163 -8.32 2.97 24.49
C TYR A 163 -8.03 3.03 23.00
N VAL A 164 -7.01 3.81 22.61
CA VAL A 164 -6.42 3.76 21.27
C VAL A 164 -4.97 3.38 21.43
N PHE A 165 -4.65 2.13 21.10
CA PHE A 165 -3.27 1.68 20.93
C PHE A 165 -2.76 2.15 19.59
N TYR A 166 -1.50 2.55 19.50
CA TYR A 166 -0.92 3.07 18.27
C TYR A 166 0.59 2.83 18.24
N ALA A 167 1.19 2.88 17.05
CA ALA A 167 2.63 2.70 16.88
C ALA A 167 3.32 3.96 16.35
N THR A 168 4.57 4.20 16.75
CA THR A 168 5.47 5.15 16.09
C THR A 168 6.67 4.39 15.51
N SER A 169 6.97 4.64 14.24
CA SER A 169 8.00 3.93 13.49
C SER A 169 8.59 4.80 12.37
N HIS A 170 9.56 4.27 11.65
CA HIS A 170 10.04 4.77 10.36
C HIS A 170 10.05 3.63 9.34
N SER A 171 9.83 3.95 8.07
CA SER A 171 9.71 2.94 7.02
C SER A 171 10.98 2.09 6.92
N GLY A 172 10.79 0.76 6.87
CA GLY A 172 11.89 -0.20 6.76
C GLY A 172 12.75 -0.38 8.01
N CYS A 173 12.29 0.10 9.18
CA CYS A 173 13.02 -0.05 10.44
C CYS A 173 12.20 -0.80 11.50
N ARG A 174 12.91 -1.42 12.45
CA ARG A 174 12.36 -2.11 13.64
C ARG A 174 12.54 -1.32 14.93
N ASP A 175 13.03 -0.08 14.83
CA ASP A 175 13.28 0.80 15.96
C ASP A 175 12.00 1.59 16.28
N SER A 176 11.04 0.92 16.90
CA SER A 176 9.64 1.33 16.94
C SER A 176 9.06 1.18 18.34
N ALA A 177 7.94 1.85 18.61
CA ALA A 177 7.26 1.77 19.90
C ALA A 177 5.75 1.67 19.71
N ILE A 178 5.08 0.94 20.62
CA ILE A 178 3.62 0.94 20.76
C ILE A 178 3.29 1.71 22.04
N GLY A 179 2.30 2.58 21.95
CA GLY A 179 1.73 3.31 23.06
C GLY A 179 0.23 3.15 23.13
N VAL A 180 -0.36 3.82 24.12
CA VAL A 180 -1.80 3.85 24.32
C VAL A 180 -2.24 5.23 24.78
N ALA A 181 -3.33 5.72 24.18
CA ALA A 181 -4.06 6.88 24.66
C ALA A 181 -5.42 6.44 25.21
N THR A 182 -5.92 7.11 26.25
CA THR A 182 -7.25 6.83 26.80
C THR A 182 -8.14 8.06 26.87
N SER A 183 -9.45 7.88 26.70
CA SER A 183 -10.45 8.93 26.89
C SER A 183 -11.73 8.36 27.50
N THR A 184 -12.56 9.23 28.08
CA THR A 184 -13.93 8.89 28.51
C THR A 184 -14.96 9.02 27.38
N SER A 185 -14.53 9.44 26.19
CA SER A 185 -15.39 9.51 25.00
C SER A 185 -14.63 9.03 23.75
N PRO A 186 -15.32 8.48 22.74
CA PRO A 186 -14.66 7.97 21.53
C PRO A 186 -14.27 9.09 20.56
N GLY A 187 -14.86 10.28 20.70
CA GLY A 187 -14.63 11.44 19.84
C GLY A 187 -13.35 12.22 20.16
N PRO A 188 -13.14 13.37 19.52
CA PRO A 188 -12.00 14.23 19.82
C PRO A 188 -12.11 14.85 21.22
N GLY A 189 -10.95 15.12 21.82
CA GLY A 189 -10.82 15.75 23.13
C GLY A 189 -10.83 14.74 24.30
N GLY A 190 -10.12 15.11 25.37
CA GLY A 190 -10.04 14.32 26.60
C GLY A 190 -9.16 13.07 26.51
N TRP A 191 -8.35 12.95 25.47
CA TRP A 191 -7.38 11.86 25.35
C TRP A 191 -6.10 12.15 26.12
N GLU A 192 -5.67 11.20 26.94
CA GLU A 192 -4.40 11.20 27.65
C GLU A 192 -3.46 10.17 27.02
N ASP A 193 -2.27 10.60 26.61
CA ASP A 193 -1.22 9.72 26.07
C ASP A 193 -0.38 9.14 27.22
N HIS A 194 -0.44 7.81 27.42
CA HIS A 194 0.25 7.11 28.50
C HIS A 194 1.68 6.69 28.14
N GLY A 195 2.11 6.97 26.92
CA GLY A 195 3.45 6.65 26.46
C GLY A 195 3.64 5.18 26.09
N ALA A 196 4.89 4.73 26.08
CA ALA A 196 5.27 3.45 25.48
C ALA A 196 4.99 2.23 26.39
N ILE A 197 4.19 1.31 25.88
CA ILE A 197 3.94 0.00 26.51
C ILE A 197 4.87 -1.09 25.96
N ALA A 198 5.30 -0.99 24.70
CA ALA A 198 6.27 -1.88 24.07
C ALA A 198 7.26 -1.09 23.21
N ILE A 199 8.52 -1.55 23.16
CA ILE A 199 9.60 -0.91 22.41
C ILE A 199 10.42 -2.01 21.75
N SER A 200 10.64 -1.92 20.44
CA SER A 200 11.57 -2.77 19.70
C SER A 200 12.82 -1.99 19.27
N GLY A 201 13.89 -2.72 18.95
CA GLY A 201 15.13 -2.13 18.46
C GLY A 201 15.99 -1.48 19.55
N ARG A 202 16.36 -0.20 19.41
CA ARG A 202 17.31 0.45 20.33
C ARG A 202 16.70 0.74 21.70
N GLY A 203 17.53 0.74 22.73
CA GLY A 203 17.13 0.96 24.13
C GLY A 203 17.01 -0.35 24.91
N GLU A 204 17.08 -0.29 26.25
CA GLU A 204 17.20 -1.49 27.08
C GLU A 204 16.04 -2.48 26.88
N ARG A 205 14.80 -1.99 26.87
CA ARG A 205 13.60 -2.83 26.66
C ARG A 205 13.55 -3.48 25.27
N GLY A 206 14.17 -2.86 24.27
CA GLY A 206 14.23 -3.38 22.90
C GLY A 206 15.27 -4.49 22.70
N LYS A 207 16.11 -4.77 23.70
CA LYS A 207 17.09 -5.87 23.66
C LYS A 207 16.53 -7.18 24.21
N GLU A 208 15.37 -7.14 24.85
CA GLU A 208 14.74 -8.32 25.44
C GLU A 208 13.97 -9.09 24.37
N TYR A 209 13.95 -10.42 24.46
CA TYR A 209 13.08 -11.23 23.62
C TYR A 209 11.60 -11.00 24.00
N PRO A 210 10.66 -10.85 23.04
CA PRO A 210 10.85 -10.93 21.59
C PRO A 210 11.17 -9.59 20.89
N PHE A 211 11.30 -8.49 21.63
CA PHE A 211 11.49 -7.14 21.10
C PHE A 211 12.85 -6.89 20.42
N ASP A 212 13.82 -7.77 20.65
CA ASP A 212 15.13 -7.79 19.99
C ASP A 212 15.07 -8.13 18.50
N ARG A 213 13.99 -8.80 18.06
CA ARG A 213 13.81 -9.30 16.69
C ARG A 213 12.43 -9.04 16.11
N ALA A 214 11.43 -8.78 16.94
CA ALA A 214 10.12 -8.32 16.51
C ALA A 214 10.17 -6.85 16.10
N ASN A 215 9.12 -6.40 15.43
CA ASN A 215 8.88 -5.01 15.15
C ASN A 215 7.63 -4.59 15.93
N ALA A 216 7.64 -3.42 16.56
CA ALA A 216 6.48 -2.92 17.30
C ALA A 216 5.36 -2.38 16.38
N ILE A 217 5.29 -2.88 15.14
CA ILE A 217 4.25 -2.55 14.16
C ILE A 217 3.75 -3.77 13.37
N ASP A 218 4.47 -4.90 13.45
CA ASP A 218 4.17 -6.14 12.71
C ASP A 218 3.65 -7.23 13.66
#